data_AF-A0A957AQJ9-F1
#
_entry.id   AF-A0A957AQJ9-F1
#
_cell.length_a   1.000
_cell.length_b   1.000
_cell.length_c   1.000
_cell.angle_alpha   90.00
_cell.angle_beta   90.00
_cell.angle_gamma   90.00
#
_symmetry.space_group_name_H-M   'P 1'
#
loop_
_entity.id
_entity.type
_entity.pdbx_description
1 polymer ?
#
loop_
_entity_poly.entity_id
_entity_poly.type
_entity_poly.pdbx_seq_one_letter_code
_entity_poly.pdbx_strand_id
1 'polypeptide(L)'
;FDGVDDSLTVFDVSLNLAGNATSFGAWVKPEAGSGDNALLAFGADGVLPGSLLLYRQSTNQFIYWDSASGEHSSSAVTPDQWYHVWVTIGADNSATLYVNGDVEATFSTTARPAAGDDLLLGSAWDGSTNRYFTGLLDDVAVYDHQLNAAEIKRLYRGFEPVLLLPLDDDVLADGDAVQDLSGYDNSVTMIQLTDPDKVQYALSGAVGAGAQDMNTAYLAVEPRPYFDLSDGEFTQTAWVYPQSQPPTSASPIIGGVYDPATDFALTYPSLFITNTTQLLPIMGDGTDFYHYVSGSLLTPNAWNFVATTFDGTDYRIYINGVLRESTNAFAGVVPVAATEFDVGHFTIAGTPFNSSHLFGHLDEVAIYRQTLSAQEVAALYRQGWKRATLSNPAHSPATTSDWAYDVPDELDGSYQIQLRTTDLLGNRSTGSQGNERWAGHIGPQEIPTAVTLADFAAAVSGDSVEITWQTVSELDNTGFNLYRSQSPAAPDILLAFVPSQAPGSAQGFDYTYRDADVVGGETYWYWLEDVDVSGVATLHGPVSVAVGIPAAVTLASLQADPIPAHNLPLWLPVAFLVLLGGLAVLRRRRRGYL
;
A
#
# COMPACT_ATOMS: atom_id res chain seq x y z
N PHE A 1 1.21 6.74 -29.77
CA PHE A 1 1.10 5.79 -30.87
C PHE A 1 -0.25 5.99 -31.53
N ASP A 2 -0.27 6.42 -32.79
CA ASP A 2 -1.48 6.80 -33.53
C ASP A 2 -2.17 5.65 -34.29
N GLY A 3 -1.62 4.44 -34.20
CA GLY A 3 -2.16 3.26 -34.89
C GLY A 3 -1.81 3.14 -36.37
N VAL A 4 -0.95 4.03 -36.91
CA VAL A 4 -0.65 4.07 -38.35
C VAL A 4 0.80 3.68 -38.64
N ASP A 5 1.78 4.40 -38.08
CA ASP A 5 3.20 4.17 -38.37
C ASP A 5 4.15 4.40 -37.18
N ASP A 6 3.63 4.76 -36.01
CA ASP A 6 4.42 4.96 -34.80
C ASP A 6 5.07 3.66 -34.30
N SER A 7 6.38 3.71 -34.05
CA SER A 7 7.16 2.63 -33.42
C SER A 7 8.37 3.21 -32.68
N LEU A 8 8.72 2.62 -31.55
CA LEU A 8 10.01 2.84 -30.88
C LEU A 8 10.79 1.53 -30.84
N THR A 9 12.10 1.61 -31.06
CA THR A 9 12.99 0.46 -30.99
C THR A 9 14.04 0.72 -29.92
N VAL A 10 14.13 -0.21 -28.96
CA VAL A 10 15.19 -0.23 -27.96
C VAL A 10 16.14 -1.36 -28.32
N PHE A 11 17.36 -0.97 -28.69
CA PHE A 11 18.39 -1.90 -29.15
C PHE A 11 18.96 -2.71 -27.97
N ASP A 12 19.39 -3.94 -28.26
CA ASP A 12 20.24 -4.75 -27.39
C ASP A 12 19.63 -5.16 -26.02
N VAL A 13 18.34 -4.93 -25.77
CA VAL A 13 17.64 -5.27 -24.51
C VAL A 13 17.72 -6.76 -24.18
N SER A 14 17.74 -7.63 -25.20
CA SER A 14 17.70 -9.07 -25.00
C SER A 14 19.05 -9.75 -24.81
N LEU A 15 20.17 -9.00 -24.81
CA LEU A 15 21.53 -9.55 -24.70
C LEU A 15 21.68 -10.51 -23.51
N ASN A 16 21.00 -10.22 -22.39
CA ASN A 16 21.03 -11.03 -21.17
C ASN A 16 19.79 -11.91 -20.95
N LEU A 17 18.79 -11.87 -21.85
CA LEU A 17 17.51 -12.58 -21.69
C LEU A 17 17.50 -13.97 -22.34
N ALA A 18 18.45 -14.25 -23.23
CA ALA A 18 18.44 -15.43 -24.07
C ALA A 18 18.49 -16.75 -23.27
N GLY A 19 17.37 -17.48 -23.27
CA GLY A 19 17.24 -18.76 -22.57
C GLY A 19 17.07 -18.67 -21.05
N ASN A 20 16.96 -17.45 -20.51
CA ASN A 20 16.76 -17.20 -19.09
C ASN A 20 15.27 -17.03 -18.73
N ALA A 21 14.98 -16.94 -17.44
CA ALA A 21 13.71 -16.36 -16.99
C ALA A 21 13.62 -14.89 -17.42
N THR A 22 12.43 -14.35 -17.60
CA THR A 22 12.25 -12.94 -17.95
C THR A 22 10.85 -12.46 -17.59
N SER A 23 10.71 -11.17 -17.35
CA SER A 23 9.41 -10.52 -17.19
C SER A 23 9.40 -9.21 -17.96
N PHE A 24 8.27 -8.86 -18.56
CA PHE A 24 8.14 -7.60 -19.28
C PHE A 24 6.70 -7.12 -19.27
N GLY A 25 6.53 -5.80 -19.31
CA GLY A 25 5.22 -5.18 -19.23
C GLY A 25 5.27 -3.66 -19.31
N ALA A 26 4.10 -3.06 -19.14
CA ALA A 26 3.92 -1.62 -19.18
C ALA A 26 2.56 -1.21 -18.57
N TRP A 27 2.41 0.07 -18.24
CA TRP A 27 1.10 0.71 -18.25
C TRP A 27 0.65 0.98 -19.68
N VAL A 28 -0.60 0.64 -19.98
CA VAL A 28 -1.17 0.66 -21.33
C VAL A 28 -2.54 1.32 -21.29
N LYS A 29 -2.77 2.34 -22.11
CA LYS A 29 -4.08 2.91 -22.37
C LYS A 29 -4.48 2.67 -23.82
N PRO A 30 -5.15 1.54 -24.12
CA PRO A 30 -5.54 1.23 -25.49
C PRO A 30 -6.76 2.04 -25.91
N GLU A 31 -6.78 2.56 -27.13
CA GLU A 31 -7.94 3.25 -27.69
C GLU A 31 -8.91 2.27 -28.34
N ALA A 32 -10.18 2.69 -28.45
CA ALA A 32 -11.20 1.91 -29.14
C ALA A 32 -10.90 1.82 -30.65
N GLY A 33 -11.05 0.62 -31.24
CA GLY A 33 -10.72 0.44 -32.66
C GLY A 33 -11.07 -0.94 -33.21
N SER A 34 -10.33 -1.38 -34.22
CA SER A 34 -10.43 -2.73 -34.78
C SER A 34 -9.06 -3.32 -35.10
N GLY A 35 -8.86 -4.60 -34.74
CA GLY A 35 -7.66 -5.36 -35.06
C GLY A 35 -6.85 -5.74 -33.83
N ASP A 36 -5.66 -6.30 -34.08
CA ASP A 36 -4.68 -6.65 -33.06
C ASP A 36 -3.60 -5.56 -33.04
N ASN A 37 -3.38 -4.95 -31.87
CA ASN A 37 -2.46 -3.86 -31.65
C ASN A 37 -1.23 -4.40 -30.90
N ALA A 38 -0.04 -4.26 -31.49
CA ALA A 38 1.20 -4.74 -30.86
C ALA A 38 1.69 -3.75 -29.80
N LEU A 39 1.83 -4.20 -28.55
CA LEU A 39 2.27 -3.35 -27.45
C LEU A 39 3.79 -3.44 -27.27
N LEU A 40 4.30 -4.65 -27.03
CA LEU A 40 5.72 -4.94 -26.82
C LEU A 40 6.07 -6.21 -27.61
N ALA A 41 7.15 -6.18 -28.40
CA ALA A 41 7.59 -7.33 -29.17
C ALA A 41 9.12 -7.49 -29.14
N PHE A 42 9.59 -8.72 -28.99
CA PHE A 42 11.01 -9.04 -29.13
C PHE A 42 11.29 -9.63 -30.50
N GLY A 43 12.11 -8.94 -31.28
CA GLY A 43 12.50 -9.35 -32.62
C GLY A 43 13.07 -8.20 -33.44
N ALA A 44 13.47 -8.51 -34.67
CA ALA A 44 13.92 -7.50 -35.64
C ALA A 44 12.75 -6.94 -36.46
N ASP A 45 12.87 -5.70 -36.93
CA ASP A 45 11.88 -5.09 -37.83
C ASP A 45 11.68 -5.95 -39.10
N GLY A 46 10.41 -6.16 -39.49
CA GLY A 46 10.01 -7.03 -40.59
C GLY A 46 10.18 -8.54 -40.34
N VAL A 47 10.49 -8.96 -39.11
CA VAL A 47 10.60 -10.37 -38.70
C VAL A 47 9.49 -10.69 -37.71
N LEU A 48 8.89 -11.87 -37.86
CA LEU A 48 7.90 -12.37 -36.89
C LEU A 48 8.55 -12.47 -35.50
N PRO A 49 8.04 -11.76 -34.48
CA PRO A 49 8.65 -11.75 -33.17
C PRO A 49 8.50 -13.10 -32.48
N GLY A 50 9.49 -13.48 -31.67
CA GLY A 50 9.47 -14.72 -30.90
C GLY A 50 8.53 -14.65 -29.69
N SER A 51 8.27 -13.45 -29.18
CA SER A 51 7.34 -13.17 -28.08
C SER A 51 6.74 -11.77 -28.26
N LEU A 52 5.44 -11.66 -28.07
CA LEU A 52 4.64 -10.47 -28.35
C LEU A 52 3.56 -10.30 -27.28
N LEU A 53 3.48 -9.12 -26.67
CA LEU A 53 2.31 -8.68 -25.91
C LEU A 53 1.47 -7.77 -26.81
N LEU A 54 0.18 -8.09 -26.94
CA LEU A 54 -0.74 -7.37 -27.83
C LEU A 54 -2.10 -7.12 -27.18
N TYR A 55 -2.82 -6.14 -27.70
CA TYR A 55 -4.21 -5.86 -27.36
C TYR A 55 -5.12 -6.18 -28.55
N ARG A 56 -6.11 -7.05 -28.34
CA ARG A 56 -7.11 -7.39 -29.36
C ARG A 56 -8.38 -6.57 -29.16
N GLN A 57 -8.64 -5.64 -30.07
CA GLN A 57 -9.80 -4.75 -30.00
C GLN A 57 -11.14 -5.45 -30.28
N SER A 58 -11.14 -6.64 -30.89
CA SER A 58 -12.40 -7.37 -31.16
C SER A 58 -13.00 -8.04 -29.92
N THR A 59 -12.16 -8.40 -28.95
CA THR A 59 -12.58 -9.00 -27.67
C THR A 59 -12.22 -8.11 -26.48
N ASN A 60 -11.54 -6.98 -26.71
CA ASN A 60 -10.94 -6.12 -25.72
C ASN A 60 -10.08 -6.88 -24.71
N GLN A 61 -9.19 -7.76 -25.17
CA GLN A 61 -8.32 -8.55 -24.29
C GLN A 61 -6.86 -8.30 -24.59
N PHE A 62 -6.05 -8.29 -23.54
CA PHE A 62 -4.59 -8.42 -23.65
C PHE A 62 -4.22 -9.88 -23.92
N ILE A 63 -3.19 -10.08 -24.73
CA ILE A 63 -2.76 -11.39 -25.21
C ILE A 63 -1.24 -11.46 -25.19
N TYR A 64 -0.69 -12.49 -24.56
CA TYR A 64 0.66 -12.94 -24.85
C TYR A 64 0.62 -13.87 -26.06
N TRP A 65 1.44 -13.62 -27.06
CA TRP A 65 1.53 -14.43 -28.27
C TRP A 65 2.98 -14.83 -28.52
N ASP A 66 3.15 -16.10 -28.89
CA ASP A 66 4.38 -16.63 -29.45
C ASP A 66 4.07 -17.49 -30.69
N SER A 67 5.11 -18.04 -31.32
CA SER A 67 4.94 -18.87 -32.52
C SER A 67 4.09 -20.14 -32.33
N ALA A 68 3.79 -20.54 -31.09
CA ALA A 68 3.08 -21.78 -30.74
C ALA A 68 1.70 -21.54 -30.09
N SER A 69 1.51 -20.41 -29.40
CA SER A 69 0.37 -20.16 -28.51
C SER A 69 -0.03 -18.68 -28.49
N GLY A 70 -1.30 -18.42 -28.14
CA GLY A 70 -1.84 -17.08 -27.93
C GLY A 70 -2.72 -17.12 -26.70
N GLU A 71 -2.22 -16.59 -25.60
CA GLU A 71 -2.80 -16.71 -24.26
C GLU A 71 -3.45 -15.39 -23.87
N HIS A 72 -4.75 -15.46 -23.63
CA HIS A 72 -5.62 -14.30 -23.43
C HIS A 72 -5.83 -14.01 -21.95
N SER A 73 -5.91 -12.73 -21.62
CA SER A 73 -6.53 -12.31 -20.36
C SER A 73 -7.96 -12.84 -20.27
N SER A 74 -8.36 -13.31 -19.09
CA SER A 74 -9.69 -13.88 -18.84
C SER A 74 -10.78 -12.82 -18.90
N SER A 75 -10.45 -11.60 -18.48
CA SER A 75 -11.34 -10.43 -18.46
C SER A 75 -11.15 -9.55 -19.69
N ALA A 76 -12.26 -9.07 -20.25
CA ALA A 76 -12.24 -8.00 -21.23
C ALA A 76 -12.08 -6.64 -20.54
N VAL A 77 -11.28 -5.76 -21.12
CA VAL A 77 -11.02 -4.41 -20.61
C VAL A 77 -11.87 -3.35 -21.33
N THR A 78 -12.00 -2.18 -20.72
CA THR A 78 -12.70 -1.04 -21.34
C THR A 78 -11.67 -0.16 -22.04
N PRO A 79 -11.82 0.15 -23.34
CA PRO A 79 -10.92 1.08 -24.02
C PRO A 79 -10.86 2.46 -23.33
N ASP A 80 -9.80 3.21 -23.62
CA ASP A 80 -9.53 4.55 -23.10
C ASP A 80 -9.34 4.61 -21.56
N GLN A 81 -8.96 3.50 -20.93
CA GLN A 81 -8.57 3.40 -19.52
C GLN A 81 -7.15 2.86 -19.39
N TRP A 82 -6.44 3.24 -18.32
CA TRP A 82 -5.10 2.72 -18.02
C TRP A 82 -5.17 1.32 -17.43
N TYR A 83 -4.31 0.43 -17.92
CA TYR A 83 -4.14 -0.93 -17.43
C TYR A 83 -2.66 -1.24 -17.24
N HIS A 84 -2.31 -1.89 -16.14
CA HIS A 84 -0.96 -2.39 -15.91
C HIS A 84 -0.86 -3.82 -16.40
N VAL A 85 -0.11 -4.08 -17.47
CA VAL A 85 -0.13 -5.36 -18.19
C VAL A 85 1.27 -5.98 -18.22
N TRP A 86 1.38 -7.20 -17.69
CA TRP A 86 2.68 -7.86 -17.50
C TRP A 86 2.65 -9.32 -17.88
N VAL A 87 3.76 -9.80 -18.43
CA VAL A 87 4.02 -11.22 -18.64
C VAL A 87 5.27 -11.60 -17.87
N THR A 88 5.19 -12.67 -17.07
CA THR A 88 6.35 -13.26 -16.39
C THR A 88 6.57 -14.67 -16.92
N ILE A 89 7.83 -15.04 -17.14
CA ILE A 89 8.24 -16.32 -17.73
C ILE A 89 9.40 -16.89 -16.91
N GLY A 90 9.17 -18.04 -16.28
CA GLY A 90 10.13 -18.77 -15.46
C GLY A 90 11.15 -19.57 -16.27
N ALA A 91 12.26 -19.91 -15.64
CA ALA A 91 13.29 -20.77 -16.25
C ALA A 91 12.78 -22.21 -16.50
N ASP A 92 11.71 -22.61 -15.81
CA ASP A 92 11.02 -23.89 -15.96
C ASP A 92 9.93 -23.89 -17.05
N ASN A 93 9.79 -22.77 -17.79
CA ASN A 93 8.75 -22.49 -18.79
C ASN A 93 7.36 -22.18 -18.23
N SER A 94 7.20 -22.07 -16.90
CA SER A 94 5.96 -21.51 -16.33
C SER A 94 5.82 -20.05 -16.77
N ALA A 95 4.62 -19.62 -17.17
CA ALA A 95 4.38 -18.23 -17.55
C ALA A 95 3.02 -17.75 -17.07
N THR A 96 2.93 -16.45 -16.78
CA THR A 96 1.72 -15.82 -16.26
C THR A 96 1.52 -14.45 -16.90
N LEU A 97 0.30 -14.18 -17.38
CA LEU A 97 -0.16 -12.87 -17.82
C LEU A 97 -0.95 -12.23 -16.68
N TYR A 98 -0.59 -10.98 -16.35
CA TYR A 98 -1.22 -10.18 -15.32
C TYR A 98 -1.86 -8.93 -15.93
N VAL A 99 -3.01 -8.52 -15.40
CA VAL A 99 -3.63 -7.21 -15.66
C VAL A 99 -3.99 -6.57 -14.32
N ASN A 100 -3.57 -5.33 -14.11
CA ASN A 100 -3.80 -4.57 -12.86
C ASN A 100 -3.31 -5.30 -11.60
N GLY A 101 -2.21 -6.04 -11.73
CA GLY A 101 -1.62 -6.79 -10.63
C GLY A 101 -2.21 -8.19 -10.42
N ASP A 102 -3.36 -8.49 -11.03
CA ASP A 102 -4.06 -9.77 -10.86
C ASP A 102 -3.69 -10.77 -11.96
N VAL A 103 -3.68 -12.07 -11.60
CA VAL A 103 -3.42 -13.16 -12.54
C VAL A 103 -4.61 -13.32 -13.49
N GLU A 104 -4.38 -13.12 -14.77
CA GLU A 104 -5.40 -13.21 -15.81
C GLU A 104 -5.26 -14.46 -16.69
N ALA A 105 -4.04 -15.01 -16.81
CA ALA A 105 -3.81 -16.32 -17.40
C ALA A 105 -2.51 -16.96 -16.91
N THR A 106 -2.52 -18.28 -16.72
CA THR A 106 -1.31 -19.08 -16.46
C THR A 106 -1.13 -20.10 -17.57
N PHE A 107 0.08 -20.22 -18.10
CA PHE A 107 0.38 -21.05 -19.26
C PHE A 107 1.84 -21.54 -19.21
N SER A 108 2.28 -22.21 -20.27
CA SER A 108 3.68 -22.60 -20.41
C SER A 108 4.21 -22.27 -21.79
N THR A 109 5.41 -21.69 -21.85
CA THR A 109 6.07 -21.35 -23.11
C THR A 109 7.57 -21.58 -23.07
N THR A 110 8.10 -22.10 -24.17
CA THR A 110 9.55 -22.20 -24.41
C THR A 110 10.10 -20.98 -25.15
N ALA A 111 9.25 -20.03 -25.56
CA ALA A 111 9.67 -18.84 -26.27
C ALA A 111 10.40 -17.89 -25.31
N ARG A 112 11.53 -17.35 -25.75
CA ARG A 112 12.31 -16.33 -25.06
C ARG A 112 12.78 -15.30 -26.09
N PRO A 113 12.99 -14.04 -25.69
CA PRO A 113 13.76 -13.11 -26.50
C PRO A 113 15.11 -13.74 -26.87
N ALA A 114 15.43 -13.82 -28.16
CA ALA A 114 16.72 -14.33 -28.60
C ALA A 114 17.81 -13.28 -28.36
N ALA A 115 19.05 -13.71 -28.11
CA ALA A 115 20.16 -12.78 -27.89
C ALA A 115 20.34 -11.86 -29.11
N GLY A 116 20.27 -10.54 -28.87
CA GLY A 116 20.37 -9.52 -29.92
C GLY A 116 19.04 -9.19 -30.62
N ASP A 117 17.92 -9.75 -30.17
CA ASP A 117 16.59 -9.19 -30.47
C ASP A 117 16.45 -7.78 -29.90
N ASP A 118 15.90 -6.88 -30.71
CA ASP A 118 15.47 -5.57 -30.25
C ASP A 118 14.11 -5.67 -29.54
N LEU A 119 13.83 -4.71 -28.66
CA LEU A 119 12.49 -4.50 -28.11
C LEU A 119 11.77 -3.43 -28.94
N LEU A 120 10.71 -3.84 -29.63
CA LEU A 120 9.81 -2.97 -30.37
C LEU A 120 8.62 -2.56 -29.49
N LEU A 121 8.35 -1.27 -29.40
CA LEU A 121 7.21 -0.71 -28.68
C LEU A 121 6.22 -0.10 -29.66
N GLY A 122 4.95 -0.48 -29.51
CA GLY A 122 3.85 0.01 -30.32
C GLY A 122 3.80 -0.52 -31.75
N SER A 123 4.71 -1.43 -32.15
CA SER A 123 4.60 -2.12 -33.43
C SER A 123 5.17 -3.55 -33.40
N ALA A 124 4.66 -4.41 -34.29
CA ALA A 124 5.23 -5.72 -34.57
C ALA A 124 4.82 -6.24 -35.95
N TRP A 125 5.74 -6.92 -36.64
CA TRP A 125 5.45 -7.59 -37.91
C TRP A 125 4.69 -8.90 -37.67
N ASP A 126 3.58 -9.12 -38.39
CA ASP A 126 2.75 -10.32 -38.26
C ASP A 126 2.99 -11.40 -39.32
N GLY A 127 4.08 -11.27 -40.09
CA GLY A 127 4.38 -12.14 -41.22
C GLY A 127 3.88 -11.59 -42.56
N SER A 128 3.02 -10.57 -42.54
CA SER A 128 2.44 -9.95 -43.75
C SER A 128 2.40 -8.44 -43.72
N THR A 129 2.09 -7.85 -42.57
CA THR A 129 2.00 -6.40 -42.33
C THR A 129 2.43 -6.08 -40.91
N ASN A 130 2.73 -4.81 -40.63
CA ASN A 130 2.93 -4.36 -39.27
C ASN A 130 1.58 -4.13 -38.57
N ARG A 131 1.49 -4.62 -37.34
CA ARG A 131 0.48 -4.22 -36.36
C ARG A 131 0.99 -2.96 -35.67
N TYR A 132 0.16 -1.95 -35.59
CA TYR A 132 0.48 -0.69 -34.89
C TYR A 132 -0.46 -0.52 -33.71
N PHE A 133 0.09 -0.02 -32.60
CA PHE A 133 -0.69 0.31 -31.42
C PHE A 133 -1.37 1.66 -31.58
N THR A 134 -2.65 1.73 -31.22
CA THR A 134 -3.37 3.00 -31.07
C THR A 134 -3.61 3.25 -29.58
N GLY A 135 -2.89 4.21 -29.01
CA GLY A 135 -2.99 4.56 -27.59
C GLY A 135 -1.69 5.06 -26.97
N LEU A 136 -1.65 4.98 -25.63
CA LEU A 136 -0.54 5.43 -24.79
C LEU A 136 0.12 4.26 -24.06
N LEU A 137 1.45 4.31 -23.96
CA LEU A 137 2.27 3.43 -23.12
C LEU A 137 2.97 4.29 -22.07
N ASP A 138 3.15 3.74 -20.88
CA ASP A 138 3.96 4.31 -19.82
C ASP A 138 4.65 3.19 -19.01
N ASP A 139 5.71 3.52 -18.27
CA ASP A 139 6.50 2.60 -17.43
C ASP A 139 6.80 1.24 -18.09
N VAL A 140 7.31 1.28 -19.31
CA VAL A 140 7.75 0.07 -20.02
C VAL A 140 9.01 -0.47 -19.36
N ALA A 141 8.96 -1.72 -18.88
CA ALA A 141 10.09 -2.34 -18.21
C ALA A 141 10.27 -3.82 -18.60
N VAL A 142 11.53 -4.28 -18.51
CA VAL A 142 11.97 -5.64 -18.79
C VAL A 142 12.95 -6.08 -17.70
N TYR A 143 12.69 -7.25 -17.12
CA TYR A 143 13.53 -7.88 -16.12
C TYR A 143 14.12 -9.19 -16.67
N ASP A 144 15.35 -9.47 -16.26
CA ASP A 144 16.13 -10.67 -16.60
C ASP A 144 15.80 -11.89 -15.71
N HIS A 145 14.73 -11.77 -14.93
CA HIS A 145 14.23 -12.81 -14.06
C HIS A 145 12.70 -12.82 -14.08
N GLN A 146 12.13 -13.91 -13.54
CA GLN A 146 10.69 -14.02 -13.36
C GLN A 146 10.29 -13.21 -12.13
N LEU A 147 9.52 -12.16 -12.33
CA LEU A 147 8.85 -11.44 -11.26
C LEU A 147 7.76 -12.34 -10.67
N ASN A 148 7.64 -12.30 -9.35
CA ASN A 148 6.57 -12.95 -8.63
C ASN A 148 5.34 -12.04 -8.50
N ALA A 149 4.22 -12.62 -8.08
CA ALA A 149 2.94 -11.88 -7.98
C ALA A 149 3.02 -10.64 -7.06
N ALA A 150 3.82 -10.68 -5.99
CA ALA A 150 3.96 -9.54 -5.08
C ALA A 150 4.76 -8.39 -5.72
N GLU A 151 5.80 -8.72 -6.50
CA GLU A 151 6.55 -7.74 -7.28
C GLU A 151 5.64 -7.10 -8.35
N ILE A 152 4.85 -7.90 -9.07
CA ILE A 152 3.87 -7.38 -10.05
C ILE A 152 2.81 -6.48 -9.39
N LYS A 153 2.34 -6.84 -8.18
CA LYS A 153 1.37 -6.04 -7.43
C LYS A 153 1.98 -4.74 -6.89
N ARG A 154 3.27 -4.74 -6.55
CA ARG A 154 4.01 -3.51 -6.22
C ARG A 154 4.12 -2.56 -7.41
N LEU A 155 4.48 -3.09 -8.59
CA LEU A 155 4.52 -2.32 -9.84
C LEU A 155 3.16 -1.69 -10.13
N TYR A 156 2.08 -2.47 -10.00
CA TYR A 156 0.72 -1.99 -10.22
C TYR A 156 0.31 -0.88 -9.24
N ARG A 157 0.67 -1.00 -7.96
CA ARG A 157 0.29 0.00 -6.95
C ARG A 157 1.11 1.29 -7.02
N GLY A 158 2.13 1.36 -7.88
CA GLY A 158 3.06 2.48 -7.89
C GLY A 158 3.97 2.49 -6.66
N PHE A 159 4.17 1.32 -6.03
CA PHE A 159 5.00 1.15 -4.84
C PHE A 159 6.50 1.17 -5.15
N GLU A 160 6.89 1.84 -6.22
CA GLU A 160 8.28 1.92 -6.65
C GLU A 160 8.92 3.17 -6.06
N PRO A 161 10.07 3.01 -5.40
CA PRO A 161 10.83 4.16 -4.97
C PRO A 161 11.45 4.84 -6.19
N VAL A 162 11.57 6.16 -6.17
CA VAL A 162 12.38 6.93 -7.12
C VAL A 162 13.85 6.96 -6.75
N LEU A 163 14.21 6.49 -5.55
CA LEU A 163 15.57 6.24 -5.07
C LEU A 163 15.53 5.01 -4.17
N LEU A 164 16.39 4.01 -4.39
CA LEU A 164 16.55 2.87 -3.48
C LEU A 164 18.03 2.52 -3.34
N LEU A 165 18.59 2.84 -2.19
CA LEU A 165 20.00 2.58 -1.86
C LEU A 165 20.05 1.42 -0.85
N PRO A 166 20.28 0.18 -1.31
CA PRO A 166 20.41 -0.98 -0.42
C PRO A 166 21.70 -0.92 0.41
N LEU A 167 22.74 -0.20 -0.05
CA LEU A 167 23.97 0.02 0.71
C LEU A 167 24.75 -1.27 1.05
N ASP A 168 24.59 -2.29 0.20
CA ASP A 168 25.15 -3.64 0.31
C ASP A 168 26.60 -3.77 -0.23
N ASP A 169 27.18 -2.71 -0.79
CA ASP A 169 28.53 -2.72 -1.35
C ASP A 169 29.59 -3.08 -0.29
N ASP A 170 30.32 -4.18 -0.52
CA ASP A 170 31.34 -4.71 0.41
C ASP A 170 32.42 -3.68 0.76
N VAL A 171 32.79 -2.84 -0.21
CA VAL A 171 33.87 -1.86 -0.12
C VAL A 171 33.51 -0.62 -0.93
N LEU A 172 33.54 0.57 -0.30
CA LEU A 172 33.34 1.86 -0.96
C LEU A 172 34.45 2.84 -0.57
N ALA A 173 35.06 3.50 -1.56
CA ALA A 173 36.01 4.60 -1.39
C ALA A 173 35.37 5.95 -1.77
N ASP A 174 36.09 7.04 -1.54
CA ASP A 174 35.69 8.37 -2.02
C ASP A 174 35.55 8.38 -3.54
N GLY A 175 34.44 8.91 -4.04
CA GLY A 175 34.15 9.00 -5.47
C GLY A 175 33.58 7.73 -6.10
N ASP A 176 33.46 6.62 -5.35
CA ASP A 176 32.84 5.40 -5.86
C ASP A 176 31.33 5.60 -6.04
N ALA A 177 30.80 5.00 -7.11
CA ALA A 177 29.37 4.96 -7.36
C ALA A 177 28.71 3.99 -6.38
N VAL A 178 27.58 4.41 -5.81
CA VAL A 178 26.72 3.58 -4.96
C VAL A 178 25.55 3.09 -5.80
N GLN A 179 25.24 1.81 -5.70
CA GLN A 179 24.17 1.22 -6.50
C GLN A 179 22.79 1.75 -6.10
N ASP A 180 22.04 2.23 -7.09
CA ASP A 180 20.61 2.53 -6.97
C ASP A 180 19.79 1.41 -7.63
N LEU A 181 18.86 0.82 -6.87
CA LEU A 181 17.97 -0.25 -7.29
C LEU A 181 16.53 0.25 -7.57
N SER A 182 16.32 1.56 -7.65
CA SER A 182 15.01 2.15 -7.96
C SER A 182 14.53 1.87 -9.40
N GLY A 183 15.45 1.52 -10.30
CA GLY A 183 15.18 1.43 -11.74
C GLY A 183 15.33 2.76 -12.49
N TYR A 184 15.56 3.88 -11.79
CA TYR A 184 15.73 5.22 -12.38
C TYR A 184 17.19 5.57 -12.73
N ASP A 185 18.13 4.66 -12.47
CA ASP A 185 19.58 4.80 -12.73
C ASP A 185 20.11 6.16 -12.22
N ASN A 186 19.81 6.45 -10.96
CA ASN A 186 20.26 7.67 -10.33
C ASN A 186 21.77 7.58 -10.03
N SER A 187 22.50 8.63 -10.38
CA SER A 187 23.92 8.73 -10.04
C SER A 187 24.07 9.09 -8.56
N VAL A 188 24.59 8.16 -7.77
CA VAL A 188 24.90 8.38 -6.35
C VAL A 188 26.37 8.10 -6.10
N THR A 189 27.05 9.03 -5.42
CA THR A 189 28.49 8.96 -5.20
C THR A 189 28.81 9.03 -3.71
N MET A 190 29.66 8.14 -3.22
CA MET A 190 30.18 8.20 -1.86
C MET A 190 31.18 9.36 -1.73
N ILE A 191 31.00 10.22 -0.73
CA ILE A 191 31.91 11.34 -0.44
C ILE A 191 32.48 11.20 0.98
N GLN A 192 33.81 11.16 1.11
CA GLN A 192 34.51 11.18 2.39
C GLN A 192 34.80 12.63 2.84
N LEU A 193 34.40 12.95 4.08
CA LEU A 193 34.54 14.30 4.64
C LEU A 193 35.94 14.59 5.20
N THR A 194 36.63 13.57 5.71
CA THR A 194 37.87 13.75 6.49
C THR A 194 39.11 13.21 5.81
N ASP A 195 38.98 12.19 4.98
CA ASP A 195 40.10 11.48 4.36
C ASP A 195 39.65 10.86 3.03
N PRO A 196 40.05 11.43 1.87
CA PRO A 196 39.68 10.93 0.56
C PRO A 196 40.30 9.57 0.23
N ASP A 197 41.35 9.15 0.96
CA ASP A 197 41.96 7.83 0.80
C ASP A 197 41.29 6.77 1.70
N LYS A 198 40.30 7.17 2.52
CA LYS A 198 39.57 6.24 3.41
C LYS A 198 38.69 5.32 2.56
N VAL A 199 38.97 4.03 2.69
CA VAL A 199 38.11 2.96 2.19
C VAL A 199 37.19 2.51 3.33
N GLN A 200 35.89 2.49 3.07
CA GLN A 200 34.89 1.95 3.97
C GLN A 200 34.61 0.48 3.63
N TYR A 201 34.47 -0.32 4.68
CA TYR A 201 34.03 -1.70 4.57
C TYR A 201 32.59 -1.78 5.04
N ALA A 202 31.76 -2.52 4.30
CA ALA A 202 30.38 -2.76 4.67
C ALA A 202 30.28 -3.23 6.13
N LEU A 203 29.41 -2.54 6.86
CA LEU A 203 28.98 -3.00 8.17
C LEU A 203 27.85 -3.99 8.02
N SER A 204 27.46 -4.50 9.17
CA SER A 204 26.34 -5.40 9.30
C SER A 204 24.99 -4.72 9.06
N GLY A 205 24.43 -4.93 7.87
CA GLY A 205 23.10 -4.48 7.46
C GLY A 205 21.95 -4.93 8.35
N ALA A 206 20.96 -4.05 8.46
CA ALA A 206 19.61 -4.31 8.95
C ALA A 206 18.79 -5.11 7.93
N VAL A 207 18.99 -4.88 6.64
CA VAL A 207 18.58 -5.70 5.50
C VAL A 207 19.87 -6.16 4.78
N GLY A 208 19.77 -7.05 3.80
CA GLY A 208 20.89 -7.34 2.91
C GLY A 208 22.18 -7.85 3.58
N ALA A 209 23.28 -7.71 2.86
CA ALA A 209 24.62 -8.09 3.31
C ALA A 209 25.32 -6.98 4.10
N GLY A 210 25.06 -5.71 3.79
CA GLY A 210 25.87 -4.55 4.12
C GLY A 210 25.09 -3.37 4.71
N ALA A 211 25.83 -2.37 5.19
CA ALA A 211 25.36 -1.06 5.61
C ALA A 211 26.56 -0.10 5.59
N GLN A 212 26.31 1.20 5.48
CA GLN A 212 27.40 2.19 5.38
C GLN A 212 27.62 3.00 6.65
N ASP A 213 28.88 3.32 6.92
CA ASP A 213 29.31 4.17 8.04
C ASP A 213 29.33 5.65 7.65
N MET A 214 28.37 6.41 8.17
CA MET A 214 28.18 7.81 7.79
C MET A 214 28.96 8.79 8.69
N ASN A 215 29.67 8.30 9.72
CA ASN A 215 30.36 9.16 10.69
C ASN A 215 31.44 10.08 10.08
N THR A 216 31.90 9.79 8.86
CA THR A 216 32.85 10.64 8.14
C THR A 216 32.50 10.74 6.65
N ALA A 217 31.26 10.46 6.27
CA ALA A 217 30.87 10.38 4.87
C ALA A 217 29.40 10.71 4.66
N TYR A 218 29.06 10.94 3.40
CA TYR A 218 27.68 11.07 2.95
C TYR A 218 27.58 10.60 1.50
N LEU A 219 26.35 10.46 1.00
CA LEU A 219 26.11 10.10 -0.39
C LEU A 219 25.59 11.34 -1.12
N ALA A 220 26.36 11.79 -2.10
CA ALA A 220 25.95 12.86 -3.00
C ALA A 220 25.01 12.29 -4.06
N VAL A 221 23.82 12.88 -4.18
CA VAL A 221 22.81 12.45 -5.16
C VAL A 221 22.74 13.48 -6.28
N GLU A 222 22.90 13.05 -7.52
CA GLU A 222 22.76 13.95 -8.67
C GLU A 222 21.28 14.37 -8.84
N PRO A 223 20.96 15.68 -8.95
CA PRO A 223 19.58 16.14 -9.08
C PRO A 223 18.88 15.59 -10.33
N ARG A 224 17.67 15.04 -10.16
CA ARG A 224 16.81 14.52 -11.24
C ARG A 224 15.38 15.03 -11.10
N PRO A 225 14.61 15.17 -12.20
CA PRO A 225 13.21 15.63 -12.14
C PRO A 225 12.31 14.77 -11.24
N TYR A 226 12.57 13.47 -11.14
CA TYR A 226 11.76 12.54 -10.35
C TYR A 226 11.98 12.68 -8.83
N PHE A 227 12.93 13.51 -8.41
CA PHE A 227 13.06 13.87 -6.99
C PHE A 227 12.19 15.03 -6.58
N ASP A 228 11.49 15.69 -7.52
CA ASP A 228 10.51 16.72 -7.22
C ASP A 228 9.31 16.11 -6.46
N LEU A 229 9.14 16.53 -5.21
CA LEU A 229 8.06 16.11 -4.32
C LEU A 229 6.93 17.16 -4.21
N SER A 230 6.93 18.18 -5.08
CA SER A 230 5.97 19.30 -5.02
C SER A 230 4.52 18.92 -5.33
N ASP A 231 4.25 17.68 -5.74
CA ASP A 231 2.89 17.13 -5.82
C ASP A 231 2.20 17.04 -4.45
N GLY A 232 2.95 17.17 -3.35
CA GLY A 232 2.41 17.24 -1.99
C GLY A 232 2.15 15.88 -1.35
N GLU A 233 2.57 14.79 -2.00
CA GLU A 233 2.48 13.43 -1.48
C GLU A 233 3.83 12.73 -1.63
N PHE A 234 4.35 12.12 -0.56
CA PHE A 234 5.62 11.39 -0.61
C PHE A 234 5.82 10.48 0.61
N THR A 235 6.80 9.58 0.48
CA THR A 235 7.30 8.76 1.58
C THR A 235 8.82 8.69 1.57
N GLN A 236 9.43 8.79 2.74
CA GLN A 236 10.87 8.64 2.93
C GLN A 236 11.14 7.53 3.93
N THR A 237 12.06 6.61 3.62
CA THR A 237 12.41 5.49 4.49
C THR A 237 13.91 5.30 4.62
N ALA A 238 14.36 4.82 5.78
CA ALA A 238 15.72 4.36 6.00
C ALA A 238 15.79 3.42 7.20
N TRP A 239 16.67 2.43 7.15
CA TRP A 239 17.21 1.84 8.37
C TRP A 239 18.34 2.74 8.88
N VAL A 240 18.25 3.14 10.15
CA VAL A 240 19.21 4.04 10.79
C VAL A 240 19.75 3.45 12.09
N TYR A 241 21.06 3.54 12.29
CA TYR A 241 21.75 3.20 13.54
C TYR A 241 22.35 4.47 14.13
N PRO A 242 21.60 5.26 14.93
CA PRO A 242 22.12 6.50 15.49
C PRO A 242 23.06 6.21 16.66
N GLN A 243 24.16 6.96 16.75
CA GLN A 243 25.04 6.89 17.91
C GLN A 243 24.39 7.48 19.16
N SER A 244 24.68 6.95 20.35
CA SER A 244 24.13 7.45 21.62
C SER A 244 24.65 8.82 22.07
N GLN A 245 25.78 9.29 21.54
CA GLN A 245 26.38 10.59 21.86
C GLN A 245 26.98 11.23 20.62
N PRO A 246 26.13 11.69 19.66
CA PRO A 246 26.62 12.37 18.47
C PRO A 246 27.28 13.71 18.87
N PRO A 247 28.30 14.17 18.14
CA PRO A 247 28.91 15.49 18.34
C PRO A 247 27.95 16.67 18.11
N THR A 248 26.88 16.45 17.36
CA THR A 248 25.88 17.45 17.00
C THR A 248 24.51 17.11 17.59
N SER A 249 23.67 18.14 17.76
CA SER A 249 22.30 18.00 18.27
C SER A 249 21.29 17.60 17.19
N ALA A 250 21.67 17.71 15.92
CA ALA A 250 20.89 17.25 14.77
C ALA A 250 21.80 16.60 13.73
N SER A 251 21.29 15.57 13.06
CA SER A 251 21.97 14.80 12.01
C SER A 251 20.96 14.45 10.92
N PRO A 252 21.23 14.79 9.64
CA PRO A 252 20.34 14.47 8.53
C PRO A 252 20.39 12.98 8.19
N ILE A 253 19.22 12.39 7.94
CA ILE A 253 19.08 11.11 7.22
C ILE A 253 19.00 11.41 5.73
N ILE A 254 18.10 12.32 5.36
CA ILE A 254 17.97 12.91 4.02
C ILE A 254 17.99 14.42 4.25
N GLY A 255 18.90 15.14 3.60
CA GLY A 255 19.05 16.58 3.79
C GLY A 255 19.14 17.32 2.47
N GLY A 256 18.25 18.30 2.29
CA GLY A 256 18.32 19.23 1.17
C GLY A 256 19.54 20.14 1.22
N VAL A 257 19.67 20.94 0.18
CA VAL A 257 20.62 22.06 0.15
C VAL A 257 19.90 23.33 0.57
N TYR A 258 20.38 23.94 1.64
CA TYR A 258 19.93 25.26 2.10
C TYR A 258 20.82 26.34 1.52
N ASP A 259 20.24 27.35 0.88
CA ASP A 259 20.96 28.56 0.47
C ASP A 259 20.56 29.75 1.36
N PRO A 260 21.50 30.32 2.16
CA PRO A 260 21.23 31.46 3.02
C PRO A 260 20.87 32.74 2.25
N ALA A 261 21.08 32.79 0.94
CA ALA A 261 20.60 33.88 0.10
C ALA A 261 19.09 33.81 -0.19
N THR A 262 18.45 32.65 -0.01
CA THR A 262 17.10 32.36 -0.48
C THR A 262 16.11 31.85 0.59
N ASP A 263 16.53 31.75 1.86
CA ASP A 263 15.73 31.35 3.04
C ASP A 263 15.41 29.85 3.14
N PHE A 264 15.11 29.35 4.35
CA PHE A 264 14.74 27.96 4.64
C PHE A 264 13.44 27.53 3.94
N ALA A 265 12.67 28.48 3.40
CA ALA A 265 11.49 28.24 2.60
C ALA A 265 11.77 27.48 1.28
N LEU A 266 13.03 27.38 0.84
CA LEU A 266 13.43 26.55 -0.32
C LEU A 266 13.99 25.17 0.07
N THR A 267 13.85 24.77 1.33
CA THR A 267 14.39 23.49 1.80
C THR A 267 13.60 22.32 1.19
N TYR A 268 14.30 21.43 0.50
CA TYR A 268 13.79 20.11 0.09
C TYR A 268 13.21 19.35 1.29
N PRO A 269 12.13 18.57 1.14
CA PRO A 269 11.63 17.70 2.22
C PRO A 269 12.74 16.85 2.82
N SER A 270 13.15 17.18 4.05
CA SER A 270 14.32 16.63 4.71
C SER A 270 13.94 15.98 6.03
N LEU A 271 14.70 14.98 6.43
CA LEU A 271 14.46 14.22 7.65
C LEU A 271 15.72 14.15 8.49
N PHE A 272 15.63 14.63 9.73
CA PHE A 272 16.75 14.65 10.68
C PHE A 272 16.45 13.78 11.90
N ILE A 273 17.52 13.28 12.52
CA ILE A 273 17.53 12.84 13.90
C ILE A 273 17.97 14.03 14.76
N THR A 274 17.20 14.38 15.79
CA THR A 274 17.56 15.44 16.75
C THR A 274 17.48 14.94 18.19
N ASN A 275 18.29 15.53 19.07
CA ASN A 275 18.42 15.13 20.49
C ASN A 275 18.61 13.60 20.64
N THR A 276 19.35 13.00 19.70
CA THR A 276 19.72 11.58 19.62
C THR A 276 18.55 10.60 19.39
N THR A 277 17.32 10.95 19.75
CA THR A 277 16.18 10.01 19.81
C THR A 277 14.92 10.51 19.12
N GLN A 278 14.86 11.78 18.75
CA GLN A 278 13.69 12.40 18.11
C GLN A 278 13.93 12.52 16.62
N LEU A 279 12.85 12.57 15.85
CA LEU A 279 12.86 12.88 14.43
C LEU A 279 12.40 14.33 14.22
N LEU A 280 13.01 14.97 13.23
CA LEU A 280 12.74 16.34 12.83
C LEU A 280 12.56 16.37 11.31
N PRO A 281 11.34 16.13 10.80
CA PRO A 281 10.98 16.48 9.43
C PRO A 281 10.96 18.00 9.25
N ILE A 282 11.52 18.47 8.14
CA ILE A 282 11.52 19.88 7.73
C ILE A 282 11.25 20.00 6.22
N MET A 283 10.60 21.08 5.80
CA MET A 283 10.38 21.39 4.38
C MET A 283 9.98 22.85 4.21
N GLY A 284 10.16 23.41 3.01
CA GLY A 284 9.64 24.72 2.65
C GLY A 284 8.66 24.67 1.49
N ASP A 285 7.79 25.67 1.39
CA ASP A 285 6.78 25.82 0.31
C ASP A 285 7.12 26.92 -0.71
N GLY A 286 8.34 27.46 -0.64
CA GLY A 286 8.77 28.63 -1.40
C GLY A 286 8.56 29.97 -0.70
N THR A 287 7.72 30.02 0.34
CA THR A 287 7.40 31.23 1.12
C THR A 287 7.73 31.07 2.60
N ASP A 288 7.30 29.97 3.21
CA ASP A 288 7.43 29.67 4.62
C ASP A 288 8.20 28.36 4.86
N PHE A 289 8.77 28.24 6.07
CA PHE A 289 9.48 27.05 6.54
C PHE A 289 8.67 26.29 7.58
N TYR A 290 8.52 24.99 7.37
CA TYR A 290 7.74 24.09 8.22
C TYR A 290 8.65 23.05 8.85
N HIS A 291 8.39 22.76 10.13
CA HIS A 291 9.10 21.75 10.88
C HIS A 291 8.22 21.15 11.97
N TYR A 292 8.56 19.94 12.39
CA TYR A 292 7.95 19.28 13.54
C TYR A 292 9.01 18.47 14.27
N VAL A 293 9.00 18.48 15.61
CA VAL A 293 9.91 17.65 16.42
C VAL A 293 9.08 16.57 17.09
N SER A 294 9.37 15.30 16.81
CA SER A 294 8.68 14.17 17.43
C SER A 294 9.04 13.99 18.91
N GLY A 295 8.34 13.12 19.61
CA GLY A 295 8.80 12.53 20.86
C GLY A 295 10.10 11.70 20.71
N SER A 296 10.61 11.16 21.80
CA SER A 296 11.74 10.23 21.77
C SER A 296 11.28 8.86 21.24
N LEU A 297 11.59 8.60 19.97
CA LEU A 297 11.10 7.45 19.22
C LEU A 297 12.19 6.42 18.89
N LEU A 298 13.45 6.85 18.77
CA LEU A 298 14.57 5.98 18.37
C LEU A 298 15.29 5.37 19.57
N THR A 299 15.81 4.16 19.37
CA THR A 299 16.75 3.51 20.30
C THR A 299 18.18 3.72 19.80
N PRO A 300 19.02 4.49 20.50
CA PRO A 300 20.41 4.70 20.09
C PRO A 300 21.24 3.43 20.21
N ASN A 301 22.28 3.33 19.39
CA ASN A 301 23.12 2.14 19.25
C ASN A 301 22.31 0.87 18.93
N ALA A 302 21.25 1.02 18.14
CA ALA A 302 20.46 -0.07 17.60
C ALA A 302 19.92 0.34 16.23
N TRP A 303 19.64 -0.64 15.37
CA TRP A 303 18.94 -0.40 14.11
C TRP A 303 17.48 -0.02 14.40
N ASN A 304 17.03 1.07 13.79
CA ASN A 304 15.65 1.52 13.79
C ASN A 304 15.24 1.67 12.32
N PHE A 305 14.13 1.04 11.92
CA PHE A 305 13.52 1.37 10.64
C PHE A 305 12.67 2.62 10.83
N VAL A 306 12.99 3.68 10.10
CA VAL A 306 12.28 4.95 10.10
C VAL A 306 11.57 5.08 8.76
N ALA A 307 10.27 5.36 8.81
CA ALA A 307 9.50 5.75 7.64
C ALA A 307 8.63 6.96 7.96
N THR A 308 8.56 7.92 7.04
CA THR A 308 7.66 9.07 7.13
C THR A 308 6.82 9.17 5.87
N THR A 309 5.51 9.39 6.04
CA THR A 309 4.57 9.52 4.91
C THR A 309 3.84 10.85 5.02
N PHE A 310 3.65 11.55 3.91
CA PHE A 310 2.90 12.80 3.85
C PHE A 310 1.89 12.74 2.72
N ASP A 311 0.61 13.01 3.02
CA ASP A 311 -0.53 12.96 2.07
C ASP A 311 -1.11 14.34 1.75
N GLY A 312 -0.31 15.40 1.90
CA GLY A 312 -0.75 16.79 1.78
C GLY A 312 -1.47 17.33 3.02
N THR A 313 -1.88 16.49 3.96
CA THR A 313 -2.56 16.90 5.21
C THR A 313 -1.83 16.42 6.45
N ASP A 314 -1.67 15.11 6.59
CA ASP A 314 -1.06 14.45 7.73
C ASP A 314 0.38 14.03 7.40
N TYR A 315 1.31 14.42 8.26
CA TYR A 315 2.66 13.87 8.29
C TYR A 315 2.72 12.77 9.34
N ARG A 316 2.98 11.53 8.92
CA ARG A 316 2.99 10.34 9.78
C ARG A 316 4.41 9.81 9.95
N ILE A 317 4.74 9.38 11.16
CA ILE A 317 6.06 8.86 11.52
C ILE A 317 5.89 7.42 12.03
N TYR A 318 6.55 6.49 11.35
CA TYR A 318 6.56 5.08 11.68
C TYR A 318 7.95 4.67 12.15
N ILE A 319 8.00 3.90 13.24
CA ILE A 319 9.23 3.28 13.72
C ILE A 319 9.03 1.78 13.77
N ASN A 320 9.94 1.04 13.15
CA ASN A 320 9.91 -0.42 13.10
C ASN A 320 8.58 -0.96 12.57
N GLY A 321 8.05 -0.32 11.52
CA GLY A 321 6.82 -0.71 10.84
C GLY A 321 5.52 -0.30 11.56
N VAL A 322 5.59 0.39 12.70
CA VAL A 322 4.42 0.78 13.50
C VAL A 322 4.29 2.30 13.53
N LEU A 323 3.07 2.81 13.28
CA LEU A 323 2.75 4.23 13.40
C LEU A 323 3.00 4.68 14.86
N ARG A 324 3.88 5.67 15.04
CA ARG A 324 4.22 6.22 16.35
C ARG A 324 3.61 7.58 16.57
N GLU A 325 3.62 8.43 15.55
CA GLU A 325 3.10 9.79 15.60
C GLU A 325 2.45 10.18 14.27
N SER A 326 1.49 11.09 14.35
CA SER A 326 0.86 11.76 13.22
C SER A 326 0.59 13.20 13.61
N THR A 327 0.84 14.13 12.69
CA THR A 327 0.69 15.56 12.92
C THR A 327 0.14 16.27 11.69
N ASN A 328 -0.65 17.31 11.91
CA ASN A 328 -1.16 18.21 10.89
C ASN A 328 -0.33 19.51 10.77
N ALA A 329 0.89 19.53 11.33
CA ALA A 329 1.79 20.68 11.26
C ALA A 329 2.16 21.08 9.82
N PHE A 330 1.98 20.17 8.87
CA PHE A 330 2.24 20.35 7.44
C PHE A 330 0.95 20.39 6.60
N ALA A 331 -0.22 20.55 7.21
CA ALA A 331 -1.48 20.47 6.49
C ALA A 331 -1.61 21.58 5.44
N GLY A 332 -1.82 21.17 4.18
CA GLY A 332 -1.93 22.05 3.02
C GLY A 332 -0.60 22.58 2.49
N VAL A 333 0.53 22.13 3.03
CA VAL A 333 1.86 22.52 2.55
C VAL A 333 2.11 21.88 1.19
N VAL A 334 2.43 22.72 0.20
CA VAL A 334 2.91 22.29 -1.11
C VAL A 334 4.43 22.44 -1.09
N PRO A 335 5.21 21.35 -1.12
CA PRO A 335 6.67 21.44 -1.07
C PRO A 335 7.20 22.24 -2.26
N VAL A 336 8.31 22.94 -2.07
CA VAL A 336 9.05 23.54 -3.18
C VAL A 336 9.44 22.46 -4.20
N ALA A 337 9.40 22.82 -5.49
CA ALA A 337 9.87 21.98 -6.60
C ALA A 337 11.41 21.91 -6.65
N ALA A 338 12.00 21.44 -5.55
CA ALA A 338 13.44 21.20 -5.42
C ALA A 338 13.75 19.73 -5.70
N THR A 339 14.94 19.49 -6.27
CA THR A 339 15.41 18.15 -6.64
C THR A 339 16.79 17.83 -6.06
N GLU A 340 17.38 18.77 -5.31
CA GLU A 340 18.73 18.69 -4.79
C GLU A 340 18.71 18.32 -3.30
N PHE A 341 19.28 17.16 -2.98
CA PHE A 341 19.46 16.65 -1.62
C PHE A 341 20.65 15.69 -1.58
N ASP A 342 21.15 15.43 -0.37
CA ASP A 342 22.14 14.40 -0.09
C ASP A 342 21.56 13.40 0.92
N VAL A 343 22.10 12.17 0.93
CA VAL A 343 21.81 11.18 1.97
C VAL A 343 22.90 11.23 3.03
N GLY A 344 22.49 11.39 4.29
CA GLY A 344 23.40 11.53 5.43
C GLY A 344 24.08 12.89 5.54
N HIS A 345 23.66 13.89 4.76
CA HIS A 345 24.25 15.24 4.76
C HIS A 345 23.20 16.32 4.48
N PHE A 346 23.46 17.52 5.01
CA PHE A 346 22.67 18.72 4.77
C PHE A 346 23.63 19.86 4.50
N THR A 347 23.56 20.39 3.28
CA THR A 347 24.47 21.41 2.80
C THR A 347 23.93 22.80 3.13
N ILE A 348 24.77 23.66 3.70
CA ILE A 348 24.49 25.09 3.86
C ILE A 348 25.36 25.85 2.85
N ALA A 349 24.77 26.28 1.75
CA ALA A 349 25.43 26.96 0.66
C ALA A 349 26.18 28.20 1.14
N GLY A 350 27.35 28.46 0.54
CA GLY A 350 28.18 29.61 0.90
C GLY A 350 28.90 29.53 2.25
N THR A 351 28.73 28.46 3.05
CA THR A 351 29.48 28.28 4.30
C THR A 351 30.16 26.90 4.39
N PRO A 352 31.51 26.84 4.39
CA PRO A 352 32.22 25.56 4.52
C PRO A 352 32.21 24.95 5.93
N PHE A 353 31.60 25.62 6.92
CA PHE A 353 31.74 25.27 8.35
C PHE A 353 30.44 24.95 9.08
N ASN A 354 29.29 24.99 8.38
CA ASN A 354 27.97 24.74 8.99
C ASN A 354 27.23 23.54 8.39
N SER A 355 27.86 22.76 7.52
CA SER A 355 27.27 21.50 7.05
C SER A 355 27.19 20.49 8.19
N SER A 356 26.08 19.75 8.25
CA SER A 356 25.87 18.66 9.20
C SER A 356 25.83 17.33 8.46
N HIS A 357 26.36 16.28 9.07
CA HIS A 357 26.26 14.92 8.55
C HIS A 357 25.72 13.97 9.62
N LEU A 358 25.37 12.77 9.19
CA LEU A 358 24.88 11.73 10.07
C LEU A 358 26.01 11.12 10.90
N PHE A 359 25.80 11.05 12.21
CA PHE A 359 26.65 10.25 13.10
C PHE A 359 25.98 8.91 13.41
N GLY A 360 26.33 7.89 12.64
CA GLY A 360 25.69 6.59 12.69
C GLY A 360 25.92 5.76 11.44
N HIS A 361 25.04 4.79 11.23
CA HIS A 361 25.04 3.94 10.04
C HIS A 361 23.68 4.02 9.32
N LEU A 362 23.71 3.86 7.99
CA LEU A 362 22.54 3.80 7.13
C LEU A 362 22.48 2.49 6.36
N ASP A 363 21.26 2.08 6.07
CA ASP A 363 20.91 0.92 5.27
C ASP A 363 19.52 1.15 4.64
N GLU A 364 19.26 0.58 3.45
CA GLU A 364 17.98 0.65 2.70
C GLU A 364 17.30 2.03 2.72
N VAL A 365 17.99 3.04 2.17
CA VAL A 365 17.44 4.39 2.06
C VAL A 365 16.56 4.46 0.83
N ALA A 366 15.30 4.87 0.98
CA ALA A 366 14.39 4.99 -0.15
C ALA A 366 13.49 6.24 -0.10
N ILE A 367 13.12 6.72 -1.28
CA ILE A 367 12.17 7.83 -1.48
C ILE A 367 11.10 7.40 -2.46
N TYR A 368 9.84 7.69 -2.13
CA TYR A 368 8.67 7.43 -2.97
C TYR A 368 7.94 8.75 -3.20
N ARG A 369 7.40 8.96 -4.41
CA ARG A 369 6.56 10.12 -4.75
C ARG A 369 5.08 9.92 -4.39
N GLN A 370 4.80 8.96 -3.51
CA GLN A 370 3.45 8.61 -3.10
C GLN A 370 3.43 8.40 -1.58
N THR A 371 2.24 8.57 -1.01
CA THR A 371 1.99 8.23 0.40
C THR A 371 1.83 6.73 0.53
N LEU A 372 2.77 6.06 1.19
CA LEU A 372 2.64 4.64 1.47
C LEU A 372 1.63 4.41 2.61
N SER A 373 0.84 3.35 2.49
CA SER A 373 -0.05 2.88 3.54
C SER A 373 0.72 2.29 4.73
N ALA A 374 0.06 2.20 5.89
CA ALA A 374 0.66 1.58 7.08
C ALA A 374 1.07 0.11 6.84
N GLN A 375 0.30 -0.63 6.03
CA GLN A 375 0.59 -2.01 5.66
C GLN A 375 1.85 -2.11 4.80
N GLU A 376 1.97 -1.22 3.82
CA GLU A 376 3.15 -1.13 2.96
C GLU A 376 4.41 -0.76 3.74
N VAL A 377 4.32 0.20 4.65
CA VAL A 377 5.43 0.55 5.56
C VAL A 377 5.81 -0.63 6.46
N ALA A 378 4.82 -1.39 6.95
CA ALA A 378 5.07 -2.61 7.72
C ALA A 378 5.74 -3.70 6.87
N ALA A 379 5.39 -3.81 5.58
CA ALA A 379 6.02 -4.74 4.65
C ALA A 379 7.49 -4.40 4.41
N LEU A 380 7.84 -3.12 4.23
CA LEU A 380 9.25 -2.68 4.12
C LEU A 380 10.05 -3.04 5.39
N TYR A 381 9.50 -2.80 6.58
CA TYR A 381 10.15 -3.18 7.84
C TYR A 381 10.42 -4.69 7.99
N ARG A 382 9.56 -5.53 7.40
CA ARG A 382 9.69 -7.00 7.48
C ARG A 382 10.84 -7.55 6.66
N GLN A 383 11.37 -6.79 5.71
CA GLN A 383 12.54 -7.19 4.92
C GLN A 383 13.82 -7.29 5.78
N GLY A 384 13.86 -6.58 6.93
CA GLY A 384 15.02 -6.59 7.82
C GLY A 384 15.22 -7.89 8.60
N TRP A 385 16.48 -8.25 8.84
CA TRP A 385 16.92 -9.41 9.60
C TRP A 385 16.25 -9.47 10.97
N LYS A 386 15.53 -10.56 11.24
CA LYS A 386 14.93 -10.86 12.55
C LYS A 386 15.73 -11.95 13.25
N ARG A 387 15.85 -11.85 14.58
CA ARG A 387 16.46 -12.93 15.38
C ARG A 387 15.54 -14.15 15.37
N ALA A 388 16.05 -15.27 14.86
CA ALA A 388 15.40 -16.56 15.00
C ALA A 388 15.62 -17.13 16.41
N THR A 389 14.59 -17.73 17.00
CA THR A 389 14.73 -18.51 18.24
C THR A 389 15.01 -19.96 17.86
N LEU A 390 16.09 -20.53 18.41
CA LEU A 390 16.42 -21.94 18.17
C LEU A 390 15.59 -22.83 19.09
N SER A 391 14.89 -23.80 18.51
CA SER A 391 13.97 -24.73 19.18
C SER A 391 14.71 -25.79 20.02
N ASN A 392 15.95 -26.08 19.65
CA ASN A 392 16.83 -26.98 20.39
C ASN A 392 18.27 -26.46 20.30
N PRO A 393 18.69 -25.51 21.16
CA PRO A 393 20.07 -25.03 21.18
C PRO A 393 20.95 -26.22 21.60
N ALA A 394 21.53 -26.87 20.61
CA ALA A 394 22.42 -28.01 20.79
C ALA A 394 23.50 -27.68 21.82
N HIS A 395 23.48 -28.36 22.97
CA HIS A 395 24.67 -28.51 23.77
C HIS A 395 25.49 -29.67 23.19
N SER A 396 26.78 -29.42 23.01
CA SER A 396 27.71 -30.33 22.32
C SER A 396 27.58 -31.81 22.77
N PRO A 397 27.63 -32.78 21.83
CA PRO A 397 27.93 -32.61 20.41
C PRO A 397 26.67 -32.82 19.57
N ALA A 398 25.84 -31.80 19.42
CA ALA A 398 24.85 -31.76 18.34
C ALA A 398 25.31 -30.74 17.29
N THR A 399 25.41 -31.20 16.04
CA THR A 399 25.91 -30.46 14.88
C THR A 399 24.80 -29.73 14.11
N THR A 400 23.57 -29.75 14.63
CA THR A 400 22.38 -29.11 14.03
C THR A 400 21.52 -28.47 15.12
N SER A 401 20.81 -27.40 14.79
CA SER A 401 19.81 -26.76 15.64
C SER A 401 18.60 -26.43 14.79
N ASP A 402 17.42 -26.72 15.31
CA ASP A 402 16.16 -26.44 14.63
C ASP A 402 15.70 -25.01 14.95
N TRP A 403 15.01 -24.38 14.02
CA TRP A 403 14.36 -23.09 14.18
C TRP A 403 12.98 -23.15 13.54
N ALA A 404 12.07 -22.28 13.99
CA ALA A 404 10.76 -22.09 13.38
C ALA A 404 10.53 -20.58 13.19
N TYR A 405 9.85 -20.23 12.10
CA TYR A 405 9.37 -18.90 11.83
C TYR A 405 7.96 -19.04 11.26
N ASP A 406 7.00 -18.44 11.95
CA ASP A 406 5.64 -18.36 11.45
C ASP A 406 5.59 -17.23 10.43
N VAL A 407 5.31 -17.57 9.17
CA VAL A 407 5.12 -16.58 8.12
C VAL A 407 3.77 -15.91 8.37
N PRO A 408 3.70 -14.58 8.56
CA PRO A 408 2.43 -13.89 8.85
C PRO A 408 1.38 -14.10 7.76
N ASP A 409 0.13 -14.30 8.16
CA ASP A 409 -1.01 -14.56 7.25
C ASP A 409 -1.33 -13.38 6.32
N GLU A 410 -0.81 -12.19 6.62
CA GLU A 410 -0.99 -10.95 5.85
C GLU A 410 -0.07 -10.87 4.61
N LEU A 411 0.89 -11.78 4.46
CA LEU A 411 1.79 -11.82 3.31
C LEU A 411 1.15 -12.59 2.16
N ASP A 412 0.76 -11.87 1.11
CA ASP A 412 0.30 -12.45 -0.16
C ASP A 412 1.48 -12.56 -1.14
N GLY A 413 1.63 -13.71 -1.79
CA GLY A 413 2.63 -13.96 -2.82
C GLY A 413 3.85 -14.78 -2.37
N SER A 414 4.90 -14.71 -3.18
CA SER A 414 6.13 -15.46 -2.93
C SER A 414 6.95 -14.80 -1.83
N TYR A 415 7.44 -15.60 -0.88
CA TYR A 415 8.37 -15.15 0.15
C TYR A 415 9.69 -15.87 0.04
N GLN A 416 10.76 -15.21 0.46
CA GLN A 416 12.07 -15.80 0.64
C GLN A 416 12.54 -15.56 2.08
N ILE A 417 12.84 -16.65 2.79
CA ILE A 417 13.54 -16.59 4.07
C ILE A 417 15.02 -16.83 3.79
N GLN A 418 15.82 -15.84 4.15
CA GLN A 418 17.27 -15.97 4.21
C GLN A 418 17.68 -16.15 5.67
N LEU A 419 18.69 -16.98 5.91
CA LEU A 419 19.33 -17.10 7.22
C LEU A 419 20.74 -16.55 7.18
N ARG A 420 21.12 -15.87 8.25
CA ARG A 420 22.49 -15.44 8.52
C ARG A 420 22.85 -15.83 9.93
N THR A 421 23.95 -16.56 10.07
CA THR A 421 24.48 -16.92 11.40
C THR A 421 25.50 -15.90 11.85
N THR A 422 25.63 -15.71 13.16
CA THR A 422 26.64 -14.83 13.76
C THR A 422 27.24 -15.51 14.98
N ASP A 423 28.57 -15.53 15.08
CA ASP A 423 29.26 -16.06 16.25
C ASP A 423 29.38 -15.01 17.37
N LEU A 424 29.93 -15.44 18.52
CA LEU A 424 30.12 -14.56 19.69
C LEU A 424 31.15 -13.44 19.47
N LEU A 425 31.96 -13.52 18.42
CA LEU A 425 32.93 -12.52 18.02
C LEU A 425 32.38 -11.58 16.93
N GLY A 426 31.13 -11.80 16.50
CA GLY A 426 30.47 -11.00 15.46
C GLY A 426 30.77 -11.45 14.04
N ASN A 427 31.54 -12.54 13.84
CA ASN A 427 31.78 -13.09 12.51
C ASN A 427 30.50 -13.75 11.99
N ARG A 428 30.28 -13.68 10.68
CA ARG A 428 29.03 -14.12 10.05
C ARG A 428 29.26 -15.12 8.94
N SER A 429 28.27 -15.96 8.68
CA SER A 429 28.25 -16.72 7.44
C SER A 429 28.12 -15.77 6.25
N THR A 430 29.04 -15.89 5.28
CA THR A 430 28.95 -15.22 3.98
C THR A 430 27.91 -16.00 3.16
N GLY A 431 26.64 -15.57 3.17
CA GLY A 431 25.46 -16.33 2.75
C GLY A 431 25.39 -16.74 1.26
N SER A 432 26.30 -17.61 0.81
CA SER A 432 26.39 -18.09 -0.58
C SER A 432 26.21 -19.60 -0.76
N GLN A 433 25.85 -20.33 0.29
CA GLN A 433 25.56 -21.78 0.17
C GLN A 433 24.03 -21.95 0.11
N GLY A 434 23.49 -22.39 -1.03
CA GLY A 434 22.05 -22.48 -1.34
C GLY A 434 21.15 -23.28 -0.39
N ASN A 435 21.68 -23.79 0.74
CA ASN A 435 20.93 -24.43 1.82
C ASN A 435 20.37 -23.43 2.87
N GLU A 436 20.68 -22.15 2.78
CA GLU A 436 20.21 -21.09 3.72
C GLU A 436 19.07 -20.23 3.14
N ARG A 437 18.51 -20.62 1.99
CA ARG A 437 17.41 -19.94 1.30
C ARG A 437 16.21 -20.87 1.23
N TRP A 438 15.14 -20.52 1.93
CA TRP A 438 13.84 -21.17 1.78
C TRP A 438 12.92 -20.21 1.08
N ALA A 439 12.36 -20.63 -0.04
CA ALA A 439 11.34 -19.89 -0.75
C ALA A 439 10.03 -20.68 -0.71
N GLY A 440 8.92 -19.97 -0.62
CA GLY A 440 7.59 -20.53 -0.70
C GLY A 440 6.66 -19.55 -1.36
N HIS A 441 5.49 -20.03 -1.76
CA HIS A 441 4.41 -19.20 -2.22
C HIS A 441 3.30 -19.29 -1.17
N ILE A 442 2.99 -18.16 -0.54
CA ILE A 442 1.69 -18.02 0.10
C ILE A 442 0.80 -17.59 -1.05
N GLY A 443 -0.01 -18.53 -1.54
CA GLY A 443 -1.08 -18.16 -2.47
C GLY A 443 -1.94 -17.11 -1.82
N PRO A 444 -2.77 -16.38 -2.58
CA PRO A 444 -3.81 -15.61 -1.95
C PRO A 444 -4.55 -16.57 -1.01
N GLN A 445 -4.33 -16.44 0.30
CA GLN A 445 -5.50 -16.38 1.17
C GLN A 445 -6.36 -15.42 0.39
N GLU A 446 -7.52 -15.88 -0.10
CA GLU A 446 -8.52 -14.92 -0.50
C GLU A 446 -8.62 -14.01 0.71
N ILE A 447 -7.93 -12.87 0.68
CA ILE A 447 -8.10 -11.81 1.63
C ILE A 447 -9.40 -11.29 1.08
N PRO A 448 -10.56 -11.68 1.64
CA PRO A 448 -11.77 -11.09 1.17
C PRO A 448 -11.56 -9.62 1.55
N THR A 449 -11.51 -8.73 0.58
CA THR A 449 -11.60 -7.27 0.77
C THR A 449 -13.01 -6.90 1.23
N ALA A 450 -13.55 -7.69 2.14
CA ALA A 450 -14.89 -7.60 2.66
C ALA A 450 -14.84 -8.17 4.06
N VAL A 451 -15.46 -7.47 5.01
CA VAL A 451 -15.94 -8.11 6.23
C VAL A 451 -16.59 -9.44 5.85
N THR A 452 -16.04 -10.56 6.30
CA THR A 452 -16.70 -11.85 6.07
C THR A 452 -17.86 -11.93 7.05
N LEU A 453 -19.09 -11.76 6.57
CA LEU A 453 -20.28 -11.91 7.41
C LEU A 453 -20.50 -13.38 7.71
N ALA A 454 -20.53 -13.74 9.00
CA ALA A 454 -20.96 -15.04 9.47
C ALA A 454 -22.48 -15.20 9.31
N ASP A 455 -23.23 -14.11 9.49
CA ASP A 455 -24.68 -14.05 9.34
C ASP A 455 -25.14 -12.62 9.04
N PHE A 456 -26.24 -12.50 8.30
CA PHE A 456 -26.99 -11.26 8.12
C PHE A 456 -28.47 -11.60 8.02
N ALA A 457 -29.30 -11.05 8.90
CA ALA A 457 -30.70 -11.40 9.00
C ALA A 457 -31.56 -10.20 9.42
N ALA A 458 -32.84 -10.26 9.05
CA ALA A 458 -33.86 -9.32 9.49
C ALA A 458 -35.10 -10.08 9.96
N ALA A 459 -35.61 -9.75 11.14
CA ALA A 459 -36.76 -10.41 11.73
C ALA A 459 -37.72 -9.40 12.38
N VAL A 460 -39.03 -9.69 12.31
CA VAL A 460 -40.03 -8.86 12.99
C VAL A 460 -39.90 -9.06 14.50
N SER A 461 -39.71 -7.96 15.22
CA SER A 461 -39.65 -7.90 16.68
C SER A 461 -40.63 -6.84 17.18
N GLY A 462 -41.81 -7.31 17.59
CA GLY A 462 -42.91 -6.43 18.04
C GLY A 462 -43.48 -5.57 16.90
N ASP A 463 -43.33 -4.24 17.03
CA ASP A 463 -43.73 -3.22 16.07
C ASP A 463 -42.58 -2.73 15.17
N SER A 464 -41.43 -3.39 15.24
CA SER A 464 -40.20 -3.04 14.52
C SER A 464 -39.62 -4.24 13.79
N VAL A 465 -38.65 -3.99 12.92
CA VAL A 465 -37.74 -5.01 12.40
C VAL A 465 -36.42 -4.89 13.15
N GLU A 466 -35.93 -6.02 13.66
CA GLU A 466 -34.58 -6.15 14.18
C GLU A 466 -33.67 -6.73 13.10
N ILE A 467 -32.57 -6.05 12.82
CA ILE A 467 -31.55 -6.43 11.84
C ILE A 467 -30.32 -6.84 12.62
N THR A 468 -29.81 -8.04 12.36
CA THR A 468 -28.61 -8.57 13.01
C THR A 468 -27.59 -8.97 11.96
N TRP A 469 -26.32 -8.70 12.24
CA TRP A 469 -25.22 -9.27 11.48
C TRP A 469 -24.09 -9.65 12.41
N GLN A 470 -23.34 -10.66 12.00
CA GLN A 470 -22.16 -11.12 12.71
C GLN A 470 -20.98 -11.10 11.75
N THR A 471 -19.86 -10.56 12.20
CA THR A 471 -18.61 -10.59 11.44
C THR A 471 -17.78 -11.80 11.86
N VAL A 472 -16.99 -12.36 10.95
CA VAL A 472 -15.96 -13.37 11.26
C VAL A 472 -14.64 -12.68 11.62
N SER A 473 -14.35 -11.53 10.99
CA SER A 473 -13.23 -10.64 11.25
C SER A 473 -13.58 -9.19 10.88
N GLU A 474 -12.88 -8.22 11.46
CA GLU A 474 -13.04 -6.77 11.21
C GLU A 474 -11.71 -6.10 10.87
N LEU A 475 -10.89 -6.81 10.11
CA LEU A 475 -9.63 -6.29 9.57
C LEU A 475 -9.96 -5.10 8.67
N ASP A 476 -9.42 -3.95 9.03
CA ASP A 476 -9.54 -2.70 8.27
C ASP A 476 -10.97 -2.18 8.03
N ASN A 477 -11.95 -2.56 8.86
CA ASN A 477 -13.33 -2.06 8.76
C ASN A 477 -13.57 -0.81 9.62
N THR A 478 -14.01 0.29 8.99
CA THR A 478 -14.44 1.53 9.68
C THR A 478 -15.84 1.36 10.28
N GLY A 479 -16.73 0.63 9.60
CA GLY A 479 -18.10 0.38 10.05
C GLY A 479 -19.04 0.02 8.91
N PHE A 480 -20.34 0.08 9.17
CA PHE A 480 -21.37 -0.44 8.28
C PHE A 480 -22.44 0.59 7.97
N ASN A 481 -22.71 0.84 6.70
CA ASN A 481 -23.93 1.54 6.27
C ASN A 481 -25.07 0.52 6.14
N LEU A 482 -26.16 0.74 6.89
CA LEU A 482 -27.35 -0.11 6.81
C LEU A 482 -28.42 0.57 5.94
N TYR A 483 -28.85 -0.11 4.89
CA TYR A 483 -29.86 0.39 3.95
C TYR A 483 -31.15 -0.41 3.98
N ARG A 484 -32.24 0.23 3.56
CA ARG A 484 -33.58 -0.36 3.39
C ARG A 484 -34.20 0.01 2.05
N SER A 485 -34.99 -0.88 1.47
CA SER A 485 -35.82 -0.63 0.29
C SER A 485 -37.16 -1.40 0.36
N GLN A 486 -38.16 -0.95 -0.40
CA GLN A 486 -39.42 -1.67 -0.64
C GLN A 486 -39.36 -2.53 -1.93
N SER A 487 -38.18 -2.65 -2.54
CA SER A 487 -37.92 -3.46 -3.72
C SER A 487 -36.57 -4.15 -3.56
N PRO A 488 -36.40 -5.40 -4.02
CA PRO A 488 -35.09 -6.09 -3.99
C PRO A 488 -34.07 -5.52 -4.98
N ALA A 489 -34.43 -4.55 -5.82
CA ALA A 489 -33.58 -4.14 -6.94
C ALA A 489 -32.28 -3.41 -6.53
N ALA A 490 -32.35 -2.58 -5.49
CA ALA A 490 -31.23 -1.80 -4.96
C ALA A 490 -31.57 -1.23 -3.58
N PRO A 491 -30.56 -0.89 -2.76
CA PRO A 491 -30.75 -0.06 -1.57
C PRO A 491 -31.35 1.31 -1.95
N ASP A 492 -32.18 1.87 -1.08
CA ASP A 492 -32.89 3.15 -1.32
C ASP A 492 -32.64 4.14 -0.18
N ILE A 493 -32.99 3.75 1.06
CA ILE A 493 -32.88 4.61 2.24
C ILE A 493 -31.75 4.14 3.14
N LEU A 494 -30.77 5.02 3.41
CA LEU A 494 -29.77 4.81 4.47
C LEU A 494 -30.43 4.98 5.84
N LEU A 495 -30.43 3.93 6.66
CA LEU A 495 -30.98 3.94 8.02
C LEU A 495 -29.98 4.44 9.05
N ALA A 496 -28.73 3.98 8.98
CA ALA A 496 -27.67 4.36 9.89
C ALA A 496 -26.28 3.96 9.37
N PHE A 497 -25.26 4.66 9.89
CA PHE A 497 -23.89 4.15 9.94
C PHE A 497 -23.63 3.58 11.33
N VAL A 498 -23.13 2.34 11.40
CA VAL A 498 -22.81 1.63 12.64
C VAL A 498 -21.30 1.39 12.68
N PRO A 499 -20.54 2.08 13.56
CA PRO A 499 -19.10 1.91 13.64
C PRO A 499 -18.71 0.48 14.02
N SER A 500 -17.58 0.02 13.48
CA SER A 500 -16.95 -1.23 13.87
C SER A 500 -16.61 -1.23 15.38
N GLN A 501 -16.82 -2.36 16.07
CA GLN A 501 -16.56 -2.50 17.50
C GLN A 501 -15.06 -2.66 17.81
N ALA A 502 -14.28 -3.24 16.90
CA ALA A 502 -12.83 -3.22 16.97
C ALA A 502 -12.20 -3.10 15.58
N PRO A 503 -12.04 -1.87 15.06
CA PRO A 503 -11.38 -1.62 13.79
C PRO A 503 -9.98 -2.25 13.75
N GLY A 504 -9.70 -3.08 12.74
CA GLY A 504 -8.41 -3.76 12.57
C GLY A 504 -8.25 -5.07 13.35
N SER A 505 -9.34 -5.59 13.94
CA SER A 505 -9.31 -6.86 14.68
C SER A 505 -9.50 -8.07 13.78
N ALA A 506 -8.67 -9.10 13.97
CA ALA A 506 -8.87 -10.42 13.36
C ALA A 506 -10.03 -11.23 14.00
N GLN A 507 -10.68 -10.71 15.04
CA GLN A 507 -11.88 -11.29 15.67
C GLN A 507 -13.13 -10.56 15.19
N GLY A 508 -14.21 -11.31 14.95
CA GLY A 508 -15.52 -10.78 14.61
C GLY A 508 -16.42 -10.47 15.82
N PHE A 509 -17.50 -9.74 15.56
CA PHE A 509 -18.43 -9.18 16.54
C PHE A 509 -19.89 -9.32 16.09
N ASP A 510 -20.79 -9.31 17.07
CA ASP A 510 -22.24 -9.32 16.86
C ASP A 510 -22.79 -7.90 16.88
N TYR A 511 -23.66 -7.60 15.93
CA TYR A 511 -24.33 -6.31 15.80
C TYR A 511 -25.84 -6.48 15.72
N THR A 512 -26.55 -5.49 16.25
CA THR A 512 -28.00 -5.38 16.13
C THR A 512 -28.39 -3.94 15.84
N TYR A 513 -29.39 -3.76 14.99
CA TYR A 513 -30.02 -2.49 14.69
C TYR A 513 -31.54 -2.64 14.66
N ARG A 514 -32.27 -1.69 15.27
CA ARG A 514 -33.73 -1.68 15.30
C ARG A 514 -34.29 -0.65 14.32
N ASP A 515 -34.97 -1.13 13.28
CA ASP A 515 -35.78 -0.31 12.38
C ASP A 515 -37.22 -0.18 12.90
N ALA A 516 -37.54 0.98 13.47
CA ALA A 516 -38.85 1.28 14.04
C ALA A 516 -39.84 1.90 13.03
N ASP A 517 -39.37 2.33 11.86
CA ASP A 517 -40.15 3.10 10.90
C ASP A 517 -40.78 2.20 9.82
N VAL A 518 -41.23 1.01 10.23
CA VAL A 518 -41.83 0.00 9.35
C VAL A 518 -43.36 0.03 9.43
N VAL A 519 -44.02 -0.20 8.29
CA VAL A 519 -45.49 -0.21 8.19
C VAL A 519 -45.99 -1.64 8.04
N GLY A 520 -47.00 -2.00 8.83
CA GLY A 520 -47.66 -3.32 8.73
C GLY A 520 -48.38 -3.50 7.40
N GLY A 521 -48.17 -4.65 6.77
CA GLY A 521 -48.67 -5.00 5.44
C GLY A 521 -47.62 -4.88 4.33
N GLU A 522 -46.44 -4.35 4.63
CA GLU A 522 -45.35 -4.14 3.67
C GLU A 522 -44.24 -5.20 3.81
N THR A 523 -43.49 -5.40 2.72
CA THR A 523 -42.24 -6.17 2.74
C THR A 523 -41.07 -5.21 2.55
N TYR A 524 -40.04 -5.37 3.38
CA TYR A 524 -38.81 -4.60 3.32
C TYR A 524 -37.63 -5.49 2.99
N TRP A 525 -36.67 -4.93 2.25
CA TRP A 525 -35.37 -5.52 1.94
C TRP A 525 -34.27 -4.66 2.59
N TYR A 526 -33.28 -5.30 3.17
CA TYR A 526 -32.16 -4.65 3.86
C TYR A 526 -30.84 -5.06 3.24
N TRP A 527 -29.92 -4.09 3.13
CA TRP A 527 -28.53 -4.31 2.72
C TRP A 527 -27.61 -3.78 3.79
N LEU A 528 -26.44 -4.40 3.89
CA LEU A 528 -25.36 -3.95 4.74
C LEU A 528 -24.16 -3.65 3.85
N GLU A 529 -23.69 -2.42 3.85
CA GLU A 529 -22.45 -2.04 3.16
C GLU A 529 -21.35 -1.92 4.20
N ASP A 530 -20.33 -2.78 4.16
CA ASP A 530 -19.14 -2.57 4.96
C ASP A 530 -18.24 -1.54 4.28
N VAL A 531 -17.64 -0.67 5.09
CA VAL A 531 -16.79 0.43 4.64
C VAL A 531 -15.46 0.30 5.33
N ASP A 532 -14.41 0.09 4.53
CA ASP A 532 -13.07 -0.08 5.07
C ASP A 532 -12.42 1.27 5.48
N VAL A 533 -11.23 1.23 6.06
CA VAL A 533 -10.46 2.43 6.46
C VAL A 533 -9.90 3.23 5.28
N SER A 534 -9.92 2.66 4.07
CA SER A 534 -9.52 3.30 2.82
C SER A 534 -10.69 3.90 2.04
N GLY A 535 -11.93 3.71 2.51
CA GLY A 535 -13.16 4.18 1.89
C GLY A 535 -13.72 3.25 0.80
N VAL A 536 -13.14 2.06 0.60
CA VAL A 536 -13.71 1.03 -0.27
C VAL A 536 -14.89 0.38 0.44
N ALA A 537 -15.97 0.18 -0.31
CA ALA A 537 -17.23 -0.31 0.22
C ALA A 537 -17.70 -1.57 -0.50
N THR A 538 -18.13 -2.58 0.26
CA THR A 538 -18.70 -3.83 -0.26
C THR A 538 -20.13 -3.98 0.23
N LEU A 539 -21.07 -4.32 -0.66
CA LEU A 539 -22.50 -4.39 -0.35
C LEU A 539 -22.97 -5.84 -0.19
N HIS A 540 -23.62 -6.13 0.93
CA HIS A 540 -24.18 -7.44 1.31
C HIS A 540 -25.71 -7.44 1.34
N GLY A 541 -26.30 -8.60 1.03
CA GLY A 541 -27.75 -8.80 1.00
C GLY A 541 -28.33 -8.85 -0.43
N PRO A 542 -29.63 -8.58 -0.62
CA PRO A 542 -30.59 -8.20 0.42
C PRO A 542 -31.09 -9.37 1.27
N VAL A 543 -31.47 -9.06 2.51
CA VAL A 543 -32.36 -9.90 3.32
C VAL A 543 -33.73 -9.28 3.39
N SER A 544 -34.79 -10.09 3.32
CA SER A 544 -36.17 -9.60 3.25
C SER A 544 -36.99 -10.01 4.46
N VAL A 545 -37.89 -9.13 4.91
CA VAL A 545 -38.87 -9.42 5.96
C VAL A 545 -40.22 -8.83 5.61
N ALA A 546 -41.28 -9.63 5.78
CA ALA A 546 -42.67 -9.18 5.63
C ALA A 546 -43.22 -8.77 6.99
N VAL A 547 -43.58 -7.49 7.14
CA VAL A 547 -44.15 -6.96 8.37
C VAL A 547 -45.66 -7.22 8.36
N GLY A 548 -46.12 -8.13 9.20
CA GLY A 548 -47.54 -8.46 9.29
C GLY A 548 -48.38 -7.26 9.73
N ILE A 549 -49.63 -7.19 9.26
CA ILE A 549 -50.61 -6.30 9.89
C ILE A 549 -50.90 -6.79 11.31
N PRO A 550 -50.86 -5.93 12.35
CA PRO A 550 -51.24 -6.36 13.68
C PRO A 550 -52.68 -6.86 13.66
N ALA A 551 -52.88 -8.09 14.16
CA ALA A 551 -54.22 -8.65 14.30
C ALA A 551 -55.04 -7.73 15.22
N ALA A 552 -56.14 -7.18 14.71
CA ALA A 552 -57.05 -6.38 15.51
C ALA A 552 -57.56 -7.23 16.68
N VAL A 553 -57.15 -6.88 17.91
CA VAL A 553 -57.76 -7.43 19.11
C VAL A 553 -59.13 -6.76 19.27
N THR A 554 -60.19 -7.46 18.88
CA THR A 554 -61.55 -7.06 19.26
C THR A 554 -61.78 -7.41 20.73
N LEU A 555 -62.15 -6.43 21.55
CA LEU A 555 -62.61 -6.66 22.91
C LEU A 555 -63.86 -7.57 22.88
N ALA A 556 -63.72 -8.82 23.31
CA ALA A 556 -64.82 -9.80 23.24
C ALA A 556 -65.92 -9.58 24.29
N SER A 557 -65.64 -8.83 25.37
CA SER A 557 -66.67 -8.41 26.32
C SER A 557 -66.17 -7.32 27.26
N LEU A 558 -67.06 -6.39 27.59
CA LEU A 558 -66.92 -5.46 28.71
C LEU A 558 -67.81 -6.00 29.83
N GLN A 559 -67.24 -6.67 30.82
CA GLN A 559 -67.99 -7.07 32.00
C GLN A 559 -67.89 -5.95 33.04
N ALA A 560 -68.96 -5.19 33.19
CA ALA A 560 -69.12 -4.26 34.30
C ALA A 560 -69.70 -5.04 35.48
N ASP A 561 -68.89 -5.35 36.48
CA ASP A 561 -69.39 -5.89 37.74
C ASP A 561 -70.06 -4.77 38.55
N PRO A 562 -71.32 -4.94 39.00
CA PRO A 562 -71.96 -3.99 39.89
C PRO A 562 -71.28 -4.02 41.27
N ILE A 563 -70.84 -2.86 41.73
CA ILE A 563 -70.26 -2.67 43.07
C ILE A 563 -71.32 -3.03 44.13
N PRO A 564 -71.07 -3.97 45.05
CA PRO A 564 -71.86 -4.10 46.27
C PRO A 564 -71.54 -2.94 47.21
N ALA A 565 -72.58 -2.31 47.76
CA ALA A 565 -72.46 -1.23 48.72
C ALA A 565 -71.84 -1.69 50.07
N HIS A 566 -70.98 -0.83 50.64
CA HIS A 566 -70.40 -0.84 52.01
C HIS A 566 -69.33 -1.93 52.28
N ASN A 567 -68.21 -1.72 52.99
CA ASN A 567 -67.64 -0.64 53.82
C ASN A 567 -66.11 -0.61 53.63
N LEU A 568 -65.54 0.60 53.76
CA LEU A 568 -64.10 0.88 53.74
C LEU A 568 -63.32 0.12 54.83
N PRO A 569 -62.03 -0.17 54.59
CA PRO A 569 -61.03 0.53 55.39
C PRO A 569 -59.92 1.18 54.55
N LEU A 570 -59.38 2.27 55.11
CA LEU A 570 -58.14 2.94 54.73
C LEU A 570 -57.03 1.89 54.45
N TRP A 571 -56.09 2.06 53.52
CA TRP A 571 -54.94 2.96 53.58
C TRP A 571 -54.33 3.20 52.18
N LEU A 572 -53.80 4.42 52.03
CA LEU A 572 -53.12 5.12 50.93
C LEU A 572 -51.76 4.49 50.47
N PRO A 573 -51.00 5.04 49.49
CA PRO A 573 -51.38 5.40 48.10
C PRO A 573 -50.20 5.39 47.04
N VAL A 574 -50.52 5.80 45.79
CA VAL A 574 -49.70 6.63 44.84
C VAL A 574 -48.47 5.96 44.17
N ALA A 575 -48.13 6.15 42.88
CA ALA A 575 -48.52 7.04 41.78
C ALA A 575 -48.34 6.27 40.44
N PHE A 576 -49.30 6.25 39.52
CA PHE A 576 -49.61 7.24 38.49
C PHE A 576 -48.54 7.43 37.40
N LEU A 577 -48.88 6.87 36.24
CA LEU A 577 -48.30 7.04 34.92
C LEU A 577 -49.28 7.92 34.10
N VAL A 578 -48.72 8.67 33.15
CA VAL A 578 -49.35 9.22 31.93
C VAL A 578 -50.15 10.52 32.06
N LEU A 579 -49.75 11.51 31.25
CA LEU A 579 -50.68 12.19 30.34
C LEU A 579 -49.94 12.95 29.23
N LEU A 580 -49.95 12.35 28.04
CA LEU A 580 -49.93 13.06 26.76
C LEU A 580 -51.26 12.73 26.06
N GLY A 581 -51.88 13.76 25.49
CA GLY A 581 -52.92 13.59 24.47
C GLY A 581 -54.20 14.38 24.75
N GLY A 582 -54.39 15.47 24.00
CA GLY A 582 -55.68 16.15 23.97
C GLY A 582 -55.68 17.50 23.25
N LEU A 583 -55.42 17.49 21.94
CA LEU A 583 -55.75 18.61 21.03
C LEU A 583 -57.28 18.82 21.01
N ALA A 584 -57.76 20.06 21.19
CA ALA A 584 -58.81 20.65 20.34
C ALA A 584 -59.16 22.11 20.72
N VAL A 585 -58.85 23.01 19.79
CA VAL A 585 -59.70 24.13 19.28
C VAL A 585 -60.47 24.98 20.31
N LEU A 586 -60.06 26.25 20.46
CA LEU A 586 -61.00 27.37 20.35
C LEU A 586 -60.32 28.71 20.05
N ARG A 587 -60.79 29.30 18.96
CA ARG A 587 -60.41 30.57 18.34
C ARG A 587 -61.21 31.70 19.02
N ARG A 588 -60.57 32.68 19.68
CA ARG A 588 -60.99 34.11 19.70
C ARG A 588 -60.07 35.04 20.52
N ARG A 589 -59.39 35.95 19.79
CA ARG A 589 -59.29 37.41 20.00
C ARG A 589 -59.38 37.94 21.46
N ARG A 590 -58.32 38.61 21.96
CA ARG A 590 -58.15 40.10 21.98
C ARG A 590 -56.95 40.54 22.85
N ARG A 591 -56.18 41.48 22.27
CA ARG A 591 -55.55 42.69 22.89
C ARG A 591 -54.84 42.54 24.24
N GLY A 592 -53.52 42.72 24.21
CA GLY A 592 -52.92 44.06 24.37
C GLY A 592 -52.28 44.38 25.72
N TYR A 593 -51.20 45.15 25.59
CA TYR A 593 -50.44 45.94 26.57
C TYR A 593 -49.20 45.30 27.22
N LEU A 594 -48.08 45.84 26.71
CA LEU A 594 -46.76 46.11 27.27
C LEU A 594 -45.78 44.94 27.42
#